data_AF-A0A094BES8-F1
#
_entry.id   AF-A0A094BES8-F1
#
_cell.length_a   1.000
_cell.length_b   1.000
_cell.length_c   1.000
_cell.angle_alpha   90.00
_cell.angle_beta   90.00
_cell.angle_gamma   90.00
#
_symmetry.space_group_name_H-M   'P 1'
#
loop_
_entity.id
_entity.type
_entity.pdbx_description
1 polymer ?
#
loop_
_entity_poly.entity_id
_entity_poly.type
_entity_poly.pdbx_seq_one_letter_code
_entity_poly.pdbx_strand_id
1 'polypeptide(L)'
;MPRPVPTGSGCITTVFLPTDPLQLVCEPLNPDTMSTPRFFSQPLKYLHWAAIQKPAIFYSIIVGSMGPVLVLTVPPIRHRLGDGPRPPIPSTYPIPSGPRKQLSGYDD
;
A
#
# COMPACT_ATOMS: atom_id res chain seq x y z
N MET A 1 -42.70 3.53 -2.85
CA MET A 1 -41.73 3.26 -1.78
C MET A 1 -40.83 2.11 -2.20
N PRO A 2 -39.51 2.30 -2.35
CA PRO A 2 -38.60 1.24 -2.78
C PRO A 2 -38.31 0.28 -1.62
N ARG A 3 -38.38 -1.03 -1.89
CA ARG A 3 -37.92 -2.08 -0.96
C ARG A 3 -36.39 -2.18 -1.01
N PRO A 4 -35.68 -2.37 0.12
CA PRO A 4 -34.24 -2.57 0.11
C PRO A 4 -33.91 -3.95 -0.48
N VAL A 5 -33.05 -3.95 -1.49
CA VAL A 5 -32.49 -5.15 -2.13
C VAL A 5 -31.40 -5.72 -1.22
N PRO A 6 -31.45 -7.01 -0.81
CA PRO A 6 -30.35 -7.61 -0.06
C PRO A 6 -29.17 -7.85 -1.01
N THR A 7 -28.12 -7.05 -0.85
CA THR A 7 -26.86 -7.19 -1.57
C THR A 7 -26.12 -8.39 -0.99
N GLY A 8 -25.94 -9.43 -1.81
CA GLY A 8 -25.35 -10.70 -1.42
C GLY A 8 -23.97 -10.54 -0.79
N SER A 9 -23.80 -11.16 0.38
CA SER A 9 -22.50 -11.37 1.01
C SER A 9 -22.17 -12.86 0.90
N GLY A 10 -21.03 -13.14 0.27
CA GLY A 10 -20.68 -14.44 -0.29
C GLY A 10 -20.68 -15.59 0.72
N CYS A 11 -21.44 -16.64 0.38
CA CYS A 11 -21.30 -17.98 0.92
C CYS A 11 -20.08 -18.63 0.27
N ILE A 12 -18.91 -18.53 0.91
CA ILE A 12 -17.80 -19.45 0.64
C ILE A 12 -17.94 -20.56 1.67
N THR A 13 -18.45 -21.71 1.24
CA THR A 13 -18.04 -23.08 1.58
C THR A 13 -19.22 -24.00 1.25
N THR A 14 -19.25 -24.54 0.03
CA THR A 14 -20.02 -25.75 -0.27
C THR A 14 -19.16 -26.92 0.22
N VAL A 15 -19.50 -27.49 1.38
CA VAL A 15 -19.19 -28.89 1.62
C VAL A 15 -20.45 -29.65 1.22
N PHE A 16 -20.33 -30.40 0.13
CA PHE A 16 -21.36 -31.26 -0.41
C PHE A 16 -21.48 -32.48 0.52
N LEU A 17 -22.48 -32.51 1.40
CA LEU A 17 -22.98 -33.77 1.98
C LEU A 17 -24.36 -34.07 1.40
N PRO A 18 -24.55 -35.24 0.75
CA PRO A 18 -25.76 -35.54 0.01
C PRO A 18 -26.69 -36.46 0.81
N THR A 19 -27.32 -35.99 1.88
CA THR A 19 -28.51 -36.63 2.48
C THR A 19 -28.97 -35.77 3.64
N ASP A 20 -29.99 -34.92 3.40
CA ASP A 20 -31.15 -34.73 4.29
C ASP A 20 -31.96 -33.51 3.83
N PRO A 21 -33.23 -33.68 3.39
CA PRO A 21 -34.13 -32.57 3.15
C PRO A 21 -34.75 -32.13 4.48
N LEU A 22 -34.69 -30.84 4.76
CA LEU A 22 -35.35 -30.14 5.88
C LEU A 22 -34.61 -30.19 7.22
N GLN A 23 -33.53 -29.40 7.32
CA GLN A 23 -33.19 -28.71 8.55
C GLN A 23 -32.75 -27.28 8.21
N LEU A 24 -33.73 -26.39 8.04
CA LEU A 24 -33.49 -24.95 8.18
C LEU A 24 -33.38 -24.65 9.68
N VAL A 25 -32.29 -25.10 10.29
CA VAL A 25 -31.94 -24.67 11.64
C VAL A 25 -31.32 -23.29 11.51
N CYS A 26 -32.17 -22.27 11.58
CA CYS A 26 -31.73 -20.98 12.09
C CYS A 26 -31.45 -21.17 13.59
N GLU A 27 -30.28 -21.71 13.92
CA GLU A 27 -29.77 -21.62 15.28
C GLU A 27 -29.40 -20.14 15.50
N PRO A 28 -29.97 -19.43 16.48
CA PRO A 28 -29.37 -18.19 16.96
C PRO A 28 -28.11 -18.58 17.71
N LEU A 29 -27.03 -18.87 16.99
CA LEU A 29 -25.70 -19.02 17.57
C LEU A 29 -25.38 -17.68 18.24
N ASN A 30 -25.44 -17.70 19.56
CA ASN A 30 -24.93 -16.73 20.51
C ASN A 30 -24.03 -15.64 19.85
N PRO A 31 -24.38 -14.34 19.95
CA PRO A 31 -23.64 -13.25 19.28
C PRO A 31 -22.16 -13.14 19.70
N ASP A 32 -21.72 -13.94 20.67
CA ASP A 32 -20.33 -14.05 21.10
C ASP A 32 -19.46 -14.88 20.13
N THR A 33 -20.04 -15.42 19.05
CA THR A 33 -19.32 -16.07 17.95
C THR A 33 -18.57 -15.02 17.11
N MET A 34 -17.48 -14.49 17.67
CA MET A 34 -16.43 -13.69 17.02
C MET A 34 -16.94 -12.70 15.97
N SER A 35 -17.80 -11.77 16.40
CA SER A 35 -18.18 -10.62 15.57
C SER A 35 -16.93 -9.96 14.98
N THR A 36 -16.93 -9.72 13.66
CA THR A 36 -15.81 -9.02 13.02
C THR A 36 -15.74 -7.60 13.60
N PRO A 37 -14.61 -7.21 14.22
CA PRO A 37 -14.51 -5.90 14.85
C PRO A 37 -14.75 -4.80 13.81
N ARG A 38 -15.59 -3.82 14.12
CA ARG A 38 -15.82 -2.67 13.24
C ARG A 38 -14.58 -1.76 13.27
N PHE A 39 -14.08 -1.38 12.09
CA PHE A 39 -12.92 -0.48 11.96
C PHE A 39 -13.09 0.84 12.74
N PHE A 40 -14.23 1.49 12.61
CA PHE A 40 -14.49 2.80 13.24
C PHE A 40 -14.83 2.74 14.74
N SER A 41 -15.12 1.56 15.29
CA SER A 41 -15.45 1.41 16.71
C SER A 41 -14.28 0.87 17.52
N GLN A 42 -13.46 -0.01 16.93
CA GLN A 42 -12.36 -0.69 17.61
C GLN A 42 -11.17 -0.89 16.66
N PRO A 43 -10.45 0.18 16.28
CA PRO A 43 -9.43 0.12 15.24
C PRO A 43 -8.27 -0.82 15.59
N LEU A 44 -7.77 -0.78 16.83
CA LEU A 44 -6.65 -1.64 17.26
C LEU A 44 -7.01 -3.14 17.25
N LYS A 45 -8.22 -3.48 17.71
CA LYS A 45 -8.72 -4.87 17.65
C LYS A 45 -8.92 -5.33 16.21
N TYR A 46 -9.39 -4.44 15.33
CA TYR A 46 -9.52 -4.72 13.90
C TYR A 46 -8.19 -4.99 13.21
N LEU A 47 -7.15 -4.19 13.49
CA LEU A 47 -5.82 -4.40 12.92
C LEU A 47 -5.23 -5.76 13.35
N HIS A 48 -5.36 -6.13 14.62
CA HIS A 48 -4.89 -7.43 15.12
C HIS A 48 -5.66 -8.60 14.47
N TRP A 49 -6.99 -8.51 14.39
CA TRP A 49 -7.83 -9.50 13.72
C TRP A 49 -7.49 -9.61 12.22
N ALA A 50 -7.30 -8.49 11.53
CA ALA A 50 -6.98 -8.44 10.10
C ALA A 50 -5.59 -9.04 9.80
N ALA A 51 -4.61 -8.85 10.68
CA ALA A 51 -3.28 -9.44 10.54
C ALA A 51 -3.31 -10.98 10.59
N ILE A 52 -4.15 -11.57 11.45
CA ILE A 52 -4.26 -13.03 11.62
C ILE A 52 -5.17 -13.66 10.56
N GLN A 53 -6.35 -13.08 10.31
CA GLN A 53 -7.38 -13.70 9.45
C GLN A 53 -7.16 -13.43 7.96
N LYS A 54 -6.59 -12.28 7.61
CA LYS A 54 -6.39 -11.85 6.21
C LYS A 54 -4.99 -11.30 5.97
N PRO A 55 -3.93 -12.11 6.20
CA PRO A 55 -2.55 -11.64 6.19
C PRO A 55 -2.15 -11.04 4.82
N ALA A 56 -2.59 -11.62 3.71
CA ALA A 56 -2.22 -11.15 2.37
C ALA A 56 -2.62 -9.68 2.14
N ILE A 57 -3.86 -9.31 2.47
CA ILE A 57 -4.37 -7.95 2.26
C ILE A 57 -3.70 -6.99 3.26
N PHE A 58 -3.63 -7.39 4.54
CA PHE A 58 -3.09 -6.55 5.60
C PHE A 58 -1.62 -6.14 5.33
N TYR A 59 -0.75 -7.11 5.06
CA TYR A 59 0.66 -6.83 4.84
C TYR A 59 0.94 -6.17 3.47
N SER A 60 0.12 -6.44 2.45
CA SER A 60 0.26 -5.75 1.16
C SER A 60 0.11 -4.23 1.27
N ILE A 61 -0.84 -3.77 2.08
CA ILE A 61 -1.08 -2.33 2.31
C ILE A 61 0.08 -1.73 3.10
N ILE A 62 0.56 -2.42 4.13
CA ILE A 62 1.69 -1.94 4.94
C ILE A 62 2.93 -1.80 4.08
N VAL A 63 3.34 -2.86 3.38
CA VAL A 63 4.54 -2.85 2.53
C VAL A 63 4.40 -1.86 1.37
N GLY A 64 3.22 -1.78 0.75
CA GLY A 64 2.93 -0.79 -0.29
C GLY A 64 3.01 0.65 0.22
N SER A 65 2.50 0.92 1.43
CA SER A 65 2.54 2.25 2.04
C SER A 65 3.93 2.64 2.56
N MET A 66 4.78 1.67 2.92
CA MET A 66 6.15 1.94 3.36
C MET A 66 7.00 2.63 2.29
N GLY A 67 6.78 2.34 1.01
CA GLY A 67 7.53 2.97 -0.09
C GLY A 67 7.40 4.50 -0.09
N PRO A 68 6.18 5.06 -0.23
CA PRO A 68 5.95 6.50 -0.16
C PRO A 68 6.44 7.13 1.16
N VAL A 69 6.25 6.45 2.29
CA VAL A 69 6.72 6.92 3.60
C VAL A 69 8.24 7.07 3.60
N LEU A 70 8.98 6.10 3.08
CA LEU A 70 10.44 6.15 2.99
C LEU A 70 10.91 7.26 2.04
N VAL A 71 10.25 7.46 0.90
CA VAL A 71 10.60 8.55 -0.03
C VAL A 71 10.45 9.93 0.63
N LEU A 72 9.49 10.12 1.53
CA LEU A 72 9.30 11.39 2.21
C LEU A 72 10.21 11.56 3.43
N THR A 73 10.50 10.47 4.15
CA THR A 73 11.24 10.51 5.42
C THR A 73 12.74 10.37 5.26
N VAL A 74 13.21 9.56 4.30
CA VAL A 74 14.65 9.24 4.14
C VAL A 74 15.47 10.42 3.59
N PRO A 75 15.05 11.17 2.55
CA PRO A 75 15.84 12.30 2.04
C PRO A 75 16.18 13.38 3.06
N PRO A 76 15.24 13.87 3.91
CA PRO A 76 15.60 14.88 4.91
C PRO A 76 16.53 14.32 6.00
N ILE A 77 16.41 13.04 6.36
CA ILE A 77 17.31 12.38 7.31
C ILE A 77 18.72 12.28 6.71
N ARG A 78 18.85 11.86 5.45
CA ARG A 78 20.14 11.79 4.74
C ARG A 78 20.82 13.15 4.62
N HIS A 79 20.06 14.19 4.29
CA HIS A 79 20.60 15.55 4.21
C HIS A 79 21.11 16.07 5.57
N ARG A 80 20.47 15.67 6.68
CA ARG A 80 20.94 16.01 8.04
C ARG A 80 22.20 15.24 8.45
N LEU A 81 22.39 14.04 7.92
CA LEU A 81 23.58 13.20 8.15
C LEU A 81 24.79 13.64 7.30
N GLY A 82 24.67 14.69 6.48
CA GLY A 82 25.75 15.25 5.67
C GLY A 82 25.84 14.67 4.25
N ASP A 83 24.90 13.81 3.83
CA ASP A 83 24.80 13.34 2.45
C ASP A 83 24.05 14.41 1.62
N GLY A 84 24.82 15.36 1.08
CA GLY A 84 24.33 16.47 0.28
C GLY A 84 23.97 16.10 -1.17
N PRO A 85 23.32 17.02 -1.91
CA PRO A 85 23.01 16.79 -3.32
C PRO A 85 24.30 16.64 -4.13
N ARG A 86 24.36 15.56 -4.93
CA ARG A 86 25.50 15.33 -5.83
C ARG A 86 25.46 16.34 -6.97
N PRO A 87 26.62 16.88 -7.41
CA PRO A 87 26.65 17.78 -8.55
C PRO A 87 26.10 17.07 -9.81
N PRO A 88 25.36 17.77 -10.67
CA PRO A 88 24.82 17.19 -11.89
C PRO A 88 25.96 16.82 -12.85
N ILE A 89 25.84 15.62 -13.45
CA ILE A 89 26.75 15.18 -14.50
C ILE A 89 26.49 16.03 -15.76
N PRO A 90 27.52 16.59 -16.41
CA PRO A 90 27.32 17.33 -17.64
C PRO A 90 26.82 16.38 -18.74
N SER A 91 25.70 16.71 -19.36
CA SER A 91 25.11 15.94 -20.47
C SER A 91 25.74 16.28 -21.83
N THR A 92 26.51 17.35 -21.91
CA THR A 92 27.14 17.84 -23.14
C THR A 92 28.52 18.39 -22.80
N TYR A 93 29.40 18.40 -23.80
CA TYR A 93 30.70 19.06 -23.67
C TYR A 93 30.50 20.49 -23.13
N PRO A 94 31.21 20.89 -22.06
CA PRO A 94 31.05 22.20 -21.46
C PRO A 94 31.58 23.26 -22.42
N ILE A 95 30.67 23.87 -23.18
CA ILE A 95 30.99 24.99 -24.07
C ILE A 95 31.13 26.24 -23.20
N PRO A 96 32.31 26.88 -23.16
CA PRO A 96 32.48 28.12 -22.41
C PRO A 96 31.56 29.21 -22.98
N SER A 97 30.83 29.93 -22.12
CA SER A 97 29.87 30.96 -22.53
C SER A 97 30.51 32.28 -22.98
N GLY A 98 31.81 32.28 -23.29
CA GLY A 98 32.59 33.46 -23.62
C GLY A 98 32.74 33.72 -25.12
N PRO A 99 33.04 34.97 -25.54
CA PRO A 99 33.43 35.28 -26.91
C PRO A 99 34.65 34.45 -27.34
N ARG A 100 34.71 34.09 -28.63
CA ARG A 100 35.85 33.34 -29.18
C ARG A 100 37.12 34.17 -29.07
N LYS A 101 38.17 33.58 -28.48
CA LYS A 101 39.53 34.15 -28.47
C LYS A 101 40.24 33.76 -29.76
N GLN A 102 40.88 34.72 -30.43
CA GLN A 102 41.79 34.45 -31.54
C GLN A 102 43.03 33.72 -30.99
N LEU A 103 43.28 32.51 -31.47
CA LEU A 103 44.42 31.68 -31.09
C LEU A 103 45.48 31.83 -32.19
N SER A 104 46.77 31.81 -31.84
CA SER A 104 47.89 31.84 -32.80
C SER A 104 48.86 30.68 -32.49
N GLY A 105 49.53 30.13 -33.50
CA GLY A 105 50.65 29.18 -33.30
C GLY A 105 50.42 27.74 -33.77
N TYR A 106 49.31 27.49 -34.47
CA TYR A 106 49.04 26.29 -35.29
C TYR A 106 48.52 26.71 -36.68
N ASP A 107 48.95 27.88 -37.13
CA ASP A 107 48.85 28.29 -38.52
C ASP A 107 50.00 27.56 -39.25
N ASP A 108 49.71 26.87 -40.36
CA ASP A 108 50.61 25.90 -41.04
C ASP A 108 52.07 26.36 -41.21
#